data_AF-A0A973S8B7-F1
#
_entry.id   AF-A0A973S8B7-F1
#
_cell.length_a   1.000
_cell.length_b   1.000
_cell.length_c   1.000
_cell.angle_alpha   90.00
_cell.angle_beta   90.00
_cell.angle_gamma   90.00
#
_symmetry.space_group_name_H-M   'P 1'
#
loop_
_entity.id
_entity.type
_entity.pdbx_description
1 polymer ?
#
loop_
_entity_poly.entity_id
_entity_poly.type
_entity_poly.pdbx_seq_one_letter_code
_entity_poly.pdbx_strand_id
1 'polypeptide(L)'
;MQRVPAFYRIMEDHVLFSVSVHFKLSEFNAARRRIYIPGVNLRWKEWGQPHFTAFRAILDRFHIEKETFAQFGLPIDQPVDFIFDEHSIKRPFDAAWDEYISGRPPDIKERFGQHPIFRNDREFLPLQAADLWAWWVREWYATGDPIGDHINLPDFGKWKARPGHVKQVWHLQEDHMARYYMRIGAGMVPPSGWIYDLRPGRGIAAARGRKVI
;
A
#
# COMPACT_ATOMS: atom_id res chain seq x y z
N MET A 1 -18.28 17.67 8.59
CA MET A 1 -18.88 17.00 9.75
C MET A 1 -20.33 16.58 9.52
N GLN A 2 -21.31 17.49 9.33
CA GLN A 2 -22.74 17.11 9.25
C GLN A 2 -23.11 16.12 8.12
N ARG A 3 -22.35 16.10 7.01
CA ARG A 3 -22.58 15.20 5.87
C ARG A 3 -21.91 13.82 6.00
N VAL A 4 -20.97 13.65 6.93
CA VAL A 4 -20.22 12.40 7.11
C VAL A 4 -21.15 11.20 7.32
N PRO A 5 -22.20 11.27 8.16
CA PRO A 5 -23.10 10.13 8.36
C PRO A 5 -23.81 9.69 7.09
N ALA A 6 -24.28 10.63 6.28
CA ALA A 6 -25.01 10.32 5.05
C ALA A 6 -24.08 9.69 4.01
N PHE A 7 -22.89 10.27 3.83
CA PHE A 7 -21.91 9.78 2.87
C PHE A 7 -21.33 8.42 3.28
N TYR A 8 -21.02 8.21 4.57
CA TYR A 8 -20.50 6.94 5.04
C TYR A 8 -21.53 5.80 4.88
N ARG A 9 -22.82 6.06 5.08
CA ARG A 9 -23.87 5.05 4.83
C ARG A 9 -23.91 4.61 3.37
N ILE A 10 -23.72 5.53 2.42
CA ILE A 10 -23.60 5.18 1.00
C ILE A 10 -22.40 4.24 0.79
N MET A 11 -21.29 4.47 1.49
CA MET A 11 -20.16 3.54 1.43
C MET A 11 -20.54 2.16 1.99
N GLU A 12 -21.24 2.09 3.12
CA GLU A 12 -21.69 0.81 3.70
C GLU A 12 -22.63 0.04 2.76
N ASP A 13 -23.44 0.74 1.95
CA ASP A 13 -24.40 0.13 1.04
C ASP A 13 -23.76 -0.36 -0.28
N HIS A 14 -22.60 0.19 -0.67
CA HIS A 14 -22.03 -0.01 -2.01
C HIS A 14 -20.58 -0.52 -2.04
N VAL A 15 -19.84 -0.42 -0.94
CA VAL A 15 -18.44 -0.88 -0.85
C VAL A 15 -18.42 -2.22 -0.13
N LEU A 16 -17.81 -3.24 -0.74
CA LEU A 16 -17.70 -4.57 -0.10
C LEU A 16 -16.85 -4.54 1.17
N PHE A 17 -15.71 -3.85 1.11
CA PHE A 17 -14.78 -3.68 2.24
C PHE A 17 -13.81 -2.54 1.96
N SER A 18 -13.24 -1.99 3.03
CA SER A 18 -12.20 -0.96 2.96
C SER A 18 -10.83 -1.55 3.28
N VAL A 19 -9.81 -1.25 2.48
CA VAL A 19 -8.42 -1.63 2.75
C VAL A 19 -7.59 -0.38 2.97
N SER A 20 -6.70 -0.40 3.97
CA SER A 20 -5.76 0.70 4.19
C SER A 20 -4.40 0.20 4.64
N VAL A 21 -3.38 0.98 4.32
CA VAL A 21 -2.03 0.75 4.80
C VAL A 21 -1.51 2.00 5.47
N HIS A 22 -0.70 1.83 6.50
CA HIS A 22 -0.08 2.94 7.21
C HIS A 22 1.27 2.53 7.79
N PHE A 23 2.10 3.53 8.05
CA PHE A 23 3.39 3.38 8.70
C PHE A 23 3.88 4.72 9.23
N LYS A 24 4.82 4.69 10.18
CA LYS A 24 5.46 5.90 10.68
C LYS A 24 6.52 6.37 9.69
N LEU A 25 6.57 7.67 9.41
CA LEU A 25 7.62 8.25 8.55
C LEU A 25 9.02 8.04 9.11
N SER A 26 9.18 7.99 10.44
CA SER A 26 10.45 7.66 11.08
C SER A 26 10.93 6.24 10.75
N GLU A 27 10.04 5.25 10.81
CA GLU A 27 10.32 3.85 10.44
C GLU A 27 10.59 3.71 8.95
N PHE A 28 9.85 4.43 8.11
CA PHE A 28 10.09 4.48 6.67
C PHE A 28 11.50 4.99 6.35
N ASN A 29 11.91 6.09 6.98
CA ASN A 29 13.24 6.66 6.80
C ASN A 29 14.35 5.77 7.39
N ALA A 30 14.09 5.10 8.52
CA ALA A 30 15.01 4.12 9.09
C ALA A 30 15.20 2.91 8.16
N ALA A 31 14.12 2.36 7.64
CA ALA A 31 14.12 1.23 6.70
C ALA A 31 14.92 1.53 5.43
N ARG A 32 14.88 2.76 4.90
CA ARG A 32 15.69 3.16 3.74
C ARG A 32 17.17 3.29 4.07
N ARG A 33 17.49 3.88 5.23
CA ARG A 33 18.88 4.16 5.64
C ARG A 33 19.67 2.89 5.97
N ARG A 34 18.99 1.81 6.37
CA ARG A 34 19.66 0.54 6.69
C ARG A 34 19.99 -0.32 5.48
N ILE A 35 19.50 0.01 4.27
CA ILE A 35 19.85 -0.76 3.07
C ILE A 35 21.16 -0.25 2.49
N TYR A 36 22.13 -1.15 2.37
CA TYR A 36 23.45 -0.86 1.81
C TYR A 36 23.81 -1.83 0.69
N ILE A 37 24.36 -1.29 -0.39
CA ILE A 37 24.86 -2.06 -1.53
C ILE A 37 26.27 -1.55 -1.84
N PRO A 38 27.32 -2.39 -1.75
CA PRO A 38 28.69 -1.96 -1.99
C PRO A 38 28.87 -1.38 -3.40
N GLY A 39 29.49 -0.21 -3.47
CA GLY A 39 29.80 0.47 -4.74
C GLY A 39 28.59 1.08 -5.45
N VAL A 40 27.39 1.03 -4.87
CA VAL A 40 26.17 1.58 -5.48
C VAL A 40 25.66 2.77 -4.66
N ASN A 41 25.51 3.91 -5.31
CA ASN A 41 24.81 5.06 -4.73
C ASN A 41 23.30 4.89 -4.94
N LEU A 42 22.61 4.37 -3.91
CA LEU A 42 21.18 4.13 -3.95
C LEU A 42 20.38 5.43 -4.03
N ARG A 43 19.93 5.75 -5.25
CA ARG A 43 18.92 6.77 -5.49
C ARG A 43 17.56 6.10 -5.61
N TRP A 44 16.78 6.18 -4.55
CA TRP A 44 15.48 5.52 -4.46
C TRP A 44 14.41 6.06 -5.44
N LYS A 45 14.65 7.18 -6.12
CA LYS A 45 13.71 7.85 -7.04
C LYS A 45 12.25 7.83 -6.51
N GLU A 46 11.28 7.42 -7.33
CA GLU A 46 9.86 7.24 -7.01
C GLU A 46 9.66 6.24 -5.87
N TRP A 47 10.39 5.13 -5.88
CA TRP A 47 10.33 4.08 -4.85
C TRP A 47 10.71 4.57 -3.45
N GLY A 48 11.42 5.71 -3.35
CA GLY A 48 11.79 6.36 -2.10
C GLY A 48 10.76 7.31 -1.53
N GLN A 49 9.56 7.37 -2.11
CA GLN A 49 8.49 8.25 -1.66
C GLN A 49 7.44 7.47 -0.84
N PRO A 50 6.98 7.98 0.31
CA PRO A 50 6.04 7.27 1.18
C PRO A 50 4.77 6.77 0.48
N HIS A 51 4.15 7.60 -0.36
CA HIS A 51 2.93 7.20 -1.07
C HIS A 51 3.16 6.03 -2.03
N PHE A 52 4.33 5.93 -2.69
CA PHE A 52 4.64 4.81 -3.57
C PHE A 52 4.82 3.52 -2.78
N THR A 53 5.43 3.59 -1.60
CA THR A 53 5.51 2.45 -0.68
C THR A 53 4.14 2.02 -0.18
N ALA A 54 3.28 2.96 0.21
CA ALA A 54 1.91 2.66 0.62
C ALA A 54 1.12 2.00 -0.53
N PHE A 55 1.16 2.62 -1.70
CA PHE A 55 0.52 2.12 -2.91
C PHE A 55 0.92 0.68 -3.22
N ARG A 56 2.23 0.42 -3.33
CA ARG A 56 2.73 -0.91 -3.65
C ARG A 56 2.40 -1.93 -2.56
N ALA A 57 2.42 -1.52 -1.29
CA ALA A 57 2.01 -2.40 -0.22
C ALA A 57 0.52 -2.77 -0.32
N ILE A 58 -0.34 -1.84 -0.74
CA ILE A 58 -1.75 -2.16 -1.01
C ILE A 58 -1.85 -3.17 -2.13
N LEU A 59 -1.24 -2.91 -3.29
CA LEU A 59 -1.29 -3.84 -4.42
C LEU A 59 -0.78 -5.24 -4.06
N ASP A 60 0.42 -5.31 -3.47
CA ASP A 60 1.09 -6.57 -3.20
C ASP A 60 0.30 -7.39 -2.19
N ARG A 61 -0.09 -6.74 -1.10
CA ARG A 61 -0.76 -7.43 -0.01
C ARG A 61 -2.19 -7.80 -0.35
N PHE A 62 -2.89 -6.96 -1.11
CA PHE A 62 -4.22 -7.28 -1.62
C PHE A 62 -4.20 -8.54 -2.48
N HIS A 63 -3.23 -8.69 -3.38
CA HIS A 63 -3.15 -9.88 -4.23
C HIS A 63 -2.68 -11.13 -3.48
N ILE A 64 -1.84 -10.98 -2.45
CA ILE A 64 -1.40 -12.08 -1.58
C ILE A 64 -2.55 -12.56 -0.69
N GLU A 65 -3.38 -11.65 -0.21
CA GLU A 65 -4.50 -11.94 0.70
C GLU A 65 -5.84 -12.03 -0.04
N LYS A 66 -5.87 -12.03 -1.38
CA LYS A 66 -7.08 -11.91 -2.20
C LYS A 66 -8.13 -12.97 -1.84
N GLU A 67 -7.68 -14.19 -1.65
CA GLU A 67 -8.49 -15.36 -1.27
C GLU A 67 -9.19 -15.16 0.07
N THR A 68 -8.59 -14.41 1.00
CA THR A 68 -9.22 -14.10 2.29
C THR A 68 -10.41 -13.17 2.13
N PHE A 69 -10.48 -12.38 1.06
CA PHE A 69 -11.60 -11.49 0.80
C PHE A 69 -12.79 -12.18 0.11
N ALA A 70 -12.63 -13.45 -0.32
CA ALA A 70 -13.73 -14.24 -0.90
C ALA A 70 -14.93 -14.35 0.06
N GLN A 71 -14.67 -14.43 1.36
CA GLN A 71 -15.69 -14.49 2.41
C GLN A 71 -16.57 -13.21 2.47
N PHE A 72 -16.11 -12.11 1.87
CA PHE A 72 -16.82 -10.84 1.79
C PHE A 72 -17.46 -10.60 0.40
N GLY A 73 -17.52 -11.64 -0.44
CA GLY A 73 -18.15 -11.56 -1.77
C GLY A 73 -17.23 -11.06 -2.88
N LEU A 74 -15.91 -10.99 -2.67
CA LEU A 74 -14.96 -10.66 -3.74
C LEU A 74 -14.82 -11.85 -4.73
N PRO A 75 -15.05 -11.66 -6.04
CA PRO A 75 -14.75 -12.70 -7.04
C PRO A 75 -13.24 -12.90 -7.16
N ILE A 76 -12.75 -14.07 -6.75
CA ILE A 76 -11.31 -14.37 -6.67
C ILE A 76 -10.68 -14.72 -8.03
N ASP A 77 -11.49 -15.17 -8.98
CA ASP A 77 -11.12 -15.56 -10.34
C ASP A 77 -11.05 -14.38 -11.31
N GLN A 78 -11.59 -13.21 -10.93
CA GLN A 78 -11.59 -12.03 -11.76
C GLN A 78 -10.35 -11.16 -11.53
N PRO A 79 -9.70 -10.62 -12.58
CA PRO A 79 -8.61 -9.68 -12.41
C PRO A 79 -9.11 -8.37 -11.76
N VAL A 80 -8.20 -7.64 -11.10
CA VAL A 80 -8.54 -6.43 -10.36
C VAL A 80 -8.02 -5.19 -11.08
N ASP A 81 -8.95 -4.29 -11.43
CA ASP A 81 -8.65 -2.97 -11.93
C ASP A 81 -8.42 -2.00 -10.76
N PHE A 82 -7.37 -1.19 -10.88
CA PHE A 82 -7.08 -0.15 -9.89
C PHE A 82 -7.38 1.22 -10.46
N ILE A 83 -8.19 1.98 -9.71
CA ILE A 83 -8.59 3.34 -10.08
C ILE A 83 -7.94 4.32 -9.09
N PHE A 84 -7.25 5.32 -9.63
CA PHE A 84 -6.57 6.37 -8.87
C PHE A 84 -7.13 7.74 -9.21
N ASP A 85 -6.96 8.67 -8.28
CA ASP A 85 -7.19 10.08 -8.51
C ASP A 85 -6.19 10.63 -9.55
N GLU A 86 -6.65 11.43 -10.51
CA GLU A 86 -5.80 12.12 -11.48
C GLU A 86 -4.78 13.07 -10.85
N HIS A 87 -5.07 13.60 -9.66
CA HIS A 87 -4.16 14.44 -8.88
C HIS A 87 -3.07 13.63 -8.19
N SER A 88 -3.14 12.30 -8.24
CA SER A 88 -2.03 11.43 -7.84
C SER A 88 -0.89 11.51 -8.85
N ILE A 89 0.22 10.81 -8.56
CA ILE A 89 1.50 10.97 -9.25
C ILE A 89 1.50 10.17 -10.55
N LYS A 90 0.64 10.55 -11.51
CA LYS A 90 0.35 9.82 -12.75
C LYS A 90 1.60 9.53 -13.60
N ARG A 91 2.40 10.56 -13.91
CA ARG A 91 3.56 10.40 -14.82
C ARG A 91 4.63 9.44 -14.27
N PRO A 92 5.11 9.58 -13.02
CA PRO A 92 6.05 8.61 -12.48
C PRO A 92 5.43 7.23 -12.23
N PHE A 93 4.11 7.17 -12.09
CA PHE A 93 3.39 5.92 -11.91
C PHE A 93 3.38 5.07 -13.19
N ASP A 94 3.08 5.66 -14.36
CA ASP A 94 3.05 4.92 -15.63
C ASP A 94 4.40 4.21 -15.90
N ALA A 95 5.52 4.94 -15.73
CA ALA A 95 6.85 4.37 -15.90
C ALA A 95 7.18 3.28 -14.86
N ALA A 96 6.72 3.45 -13.62
CA ALA A 96 6.94 2.47 -12.56
C ALA A 96 6.02 1.24 -12.69
N TRP A 97 4.88 1.35 -13.37
CA TRP A 97 3.90 0.27 -13.49
C TRP A 97 4.41 -0.88 -14.36
N ASP A 98 4.97 -0.59 -15.52
CA ASP A 98 5.52 -1.62 -16.41
C ASP A 98 6.69 -2.37 -15.76
N GLU A 99 7.58 -1.65 -15.07
CA GLU A 99 8.65 -2.25 -14.27
C GLU A 99 8.07 -3.09 -13.12
N TYR A 100 7.04 -2.58 -12.44
CA TYR A 100 6.37 -3.24 -11.33
C TYR A 100 5.72 -4.57 -11.75
N ILE A 101 4.98 -4.58 -12.86
CA ILE A 101 4.30 -5.77 -13.38
C ILE A 101 5.32 -6.74 -13.98
N SER A 102 6.30 -6.28 -14.76
CA SER A 102 7.26 -7.18 -15.43
C SER A 102 8.03 -8.07 -14.45
N GLY A 103 8.37 -7.55 -13.26
CA GLY A 103 9.02 -8.32 -12.19
C GLY A 103 8.14 -9.32 -11.42
N ARG A 104 6.86 -9.50 -11.79
CA ARG A 104 5.92 -10.41 -11.09
C ARG A 104 5.91 -11.83 -11.68
N PRO A 105 5.66 -12.85 -10.85
CA PRO A 105 5.34 -14.19 -11.32
C PRO A 105 4.11 -14.20 -12.26
N PRO A 106 4.04 -15.08 -13.28
CA PRO A 106 2.91 -15.13 -14.23
C PRO A 106 1.54 -15.25 -13.55
N ASP A 107 1.41 -16.12 -12.55
CA ASP A 107 0.20 -16.34 -11.77
C ASP A 107 -0.26 -15.10 -10.97
N ILE A 108 0.68 -14.22 -10.61
CA ILE A 108 0.37 -12.95 -9.97
C ILE A 108 0.04 -11.88 -11.00
N LYS A 109 0.72 -11.86 -12.16
CA LYS A 109 0.44 -10.93 -13.26
C LYS A 109 -1.00 -11.06 -13.76
N GLU A 110 -1.49 -12.29 -13.90
CA GLU A 110 -2.87 -12.59 -14.34
C GLU A 110 -3.96 -12.07 -13.37
N ARG A 111 -3.61 -11.76 -12.12
CA ARG A 111 -4.56 -11.19 -11.15
C ARG A 111 -4.78 -9.69 -11.35
N PHE A 112 -3.89 -9.00 -12.05
CA PHE A 112 -4.05 -7.59 -12.37
C PHE A 112 -4.90 -7.44 -13.63
N GLY A 113 -5.86 -6.52 -13.59
CA GLY A 113 -6.66 -6.17 -14.75
C GLY A 113 -5.94 -5.23 -15.69
N GLN A 114 -6.65 -4.21 -16.12
CA GLN A 114 -6.13 -3.16 -16.99
C GLN A 114 -5.01 -2.36 -16.31
N HIS A 115 -4.28 -1.63 -17.14
CA HIS A 115 -3.40 -0.58 -16.65
C HIS A 115 -4.21 0.38 -15.73
N PRO A 116 -3.63 0.82 -14.60
CA PRO A 116 -4.24 1.76 -13.69
C PRO A 116 -4.95 2.92 -14.37
N ILE A 117 -6.18 3.13 -13.93
CA ILE A 117 -7.10 4.08 -14.50
C ILE A 117 -7.09 5.33 -13.62
N PHE A 118 -6.79 6.48 -14.21
CA PHE A 118 -6.86 7.76 -13.51
C PHE A 118 -8.21 8.43 -13.78
N ARG A 119 -8.86 8.92 -12.73
CA ARG A 119 -10.17 9.59 -12.78
C ARG A 119 -10.16 10.85 -11.91
N ASN A 120 -10.95 11.83 -12.29
CA ASN A 120 -11.20 13.00 -11.47
C ASN A 120 -12.04 12.60 -10.24
N ASP A 121 -11.54 12.91 -9.05
CA ASP A 121 -12.19 12.58 -7.77
C ASP A 121 -13.55 13.28 -7.61
N ARG A 122 -13.76 14.46 -8.22
CA ARG A 122 -15.04 15.18 -8.19
C ARG A 122 -16.14 14.50 -9.00
N GLU A 123 -15.75 13.69 -9.99
CA GLU A 123 -16.68 13.03 -10.91
C GLU A 123 -16.84 11.53 -10.61
N PHE A 124 -15.95 10.95 -9.82
CA PHE A 124 -15.94 9.51 -9.53
C PHE A 124 -16.07 9.24 -8.02
N LEU A 125 -17.32 9.01 -7.58
CA LEU A 125 -17.69 8.82 -6.17
C LEU A 125 -16.82 7.83 -5.37
N PRO A 126 -16.37 6.67 -5.93
CA PRO A 126 -15.49 5.78 -5.20
C PRO A 126 -14.17 6.41 -4.76
N LEU A 127 -13.63 7.38 -5.50
CA LEU A 127 -12.42 8.10 -5.09
C LEU A 127 -12.70 9.07 -3.93
N GLN A 128 -13.87 9.70 -3.89
CA GLN A 128 -14.27 10.51 -2.73
C GLN A 128 -14.43 9.64 -1.48
N ALA A 129 -14.94 8.41 -1.65
CA ALA A 129 -15.03 7.44 -0.56
C ALA A 129 -13.65 7.04 -0.03
N ALA A 130 -12.70 6.79 -0.94
CA ALA A 130 -11.32 6.51 -0.58
C ALA A 130 -10.65 7.69 0.13
N ASP A 131 -10.84 8.93 -0.33
CA ASP A 131 -10.24 10.12 0.29
C ASP A 131 -10.82 10.40 1.68
N LEU A 132 -12.15 10.33 1.84
CA LEU A 132 -12.78 10.46 3.16
C LEU A 132 -12.19 9.43 4.13
N TRP A 133 -12.10 8.17 3.71
CA TRP A 133 -11.56 7.10 4.53
C TRP A 133 -10.09 7.34 4.88
N ALA A 134 -9.26 7.69 3.90
CA ALA A 134 -7.84 7.98 4.10
C ALA A 134 -7.61 9.19 5.02
N TRP A 135 -8.46 10.21 4.97
CA TRP A 135 -8.41 11.35 5.88
C TRP A 135 -8.65 10.92 7.32
N TRP A 136 -9.74 10.20 7.60
CA TRP A 136 -10.07 9.77 8.96
C TRP A 136 -9.06 8.78 9.53
N VAL A 137 -8.57 7.84 8.72
CA VAL A 137 -7.50 6.92 9.15
C VAL A 137 -6.26 7.71 9.61
N ARG A 138 -5.88 8.78 8.89
CA ARG A 138 -4.76 9.64 9.31
C ARG A 138 -5.05 10.38 10.62
N GLU A 139 -6.24 10.93 10.78
CA GLU A 139 -6.64 11.61 12.02
C GLU A 139 -6.59 10.67 13.22
N TRP A 140 -7.14 9.45 13.10
CA TRP A 140 -7.10 8.45 14.17
C TRP A 140 -5.67 8.00 14.49
N TYR A 141 -4.77 7.94 13.51
CA TYR A 141 -3.34 7.71 13.80
C TYR A 141 -2.70 8.88 14.53
N ALA A 142 -3.13 10.11 14.25
CA ALA A 142 -2.56 11.31 14.86
C ALA A 142 -2.95 11.44 16.34
N THR A 143 -4.09 10.89 16.79
CA THR A 143 -4.48 10.91 18.21
C THR A 143 -3.63 10.01 19.09
N GLY A 144 -2.93 9.02 18.51
CA GLY A 144 -2.11 8.07 19.26
C GLY A 144 -2.89 6.93 19.92
N ASP A 145 -4.20 6.88 19.70
CA ASP A 145 -5.06 5.82 20.22
C ASP A 145 -4.78 4.47 19.52
N PRO A 146 -5.09 3.34 20.18
CA PRO A 146 -5.10 2.04 19.53
C PRO A 146 -6.07 2.07 18.34
N ILE A 147 -5.51 2.13 17.13
CA ILE A 147 -6.33 2.39 15.94
C ILE A 147 -7.36 1.30 15.65
N GLY A 148 -7.16 0.09 16.18
CA GLY A 148 -8.14 -0.99 16.08
C GLY A 148 -9.53 -0.56 16.53
N ASP A 149 -9.63 0.26 17.58
CA ASP A 149 -10.92 0.68 18.12
C ASP A 149 -11.62 1.67 17.19
N HIS A 150 -10.87 2.65 16.66
CA HIS A 150 -11.39 3.64 15.72
C HIS A 150 -11.71 3.04 14.36
N ILE A 151 -10.98 2.04 13.87
CA ILE A 151 -11.27 1.41 12.57
C ILE A 151 -12.47 0.46 12.67
N ASN A 152 -12.53 -0.36 13.72
CA ASN A 152 -13.59 -1.36 13.86
C ASN A 152 -14.95 -0.68 14.07
N LEU A 153 -14.97 0.40 14.85
CA LEU A 153 -16.13 1.26 15.06
C LEU A 153 -15.79 2.72 14.69
N PRO A 154 -15.80 3.07 13.38
CA PRO A 154 -15.45 4.40 12.87
C PRO A 154 -16.07 5.53 13.68
N ASP A 155 -15.20 6.25 14.39
CA ASP A 155 -15.56 7.41 15.19
C ASP A 155 -15.25 8.69 14.42
N PHE A 156 -16.31 9.34 13.97
CA PHE A 156 -16.24 10.59 13.22
C PHE A 156 -16.56 11.80 14.12
N GLY A 157 -16.28 11.68 15.42
CA GLY A 157 -16.49 12.68 16.45
C GLY A 157 -17.92 12.65 16.98
N LYS A 158 -18.81 13.48 16.43
CA LYS A 158 -20.22 13.56 16.90
C LYS A 158 -21.10 12.40 16.42
N TRP A 159 -20.55 11.53 15.58
CA TRP A 159 -21.27 10.41 15.00
C TRP A 159 -20.33 9.22 14.88
N LYS A 160 -20.84 8.03 15.18
CA LYS A 160 -20.12 6.75 15.04
C LYS A 160 -20.86 5.86 14.05
N ALA A 161 -20.10 5.16 13.22
CA ALA A 161 -20.65 4.17 12.31
C ALA A 161 -21.21 2.96 13.06
N ARG A 162 -21.99 2.13 12.34
CA ARG A 162 -22.45 0.85 12.88
C ARG A 162 -21.38 -0.23 12.63
N PRO A 163 -21.33 -1.27 13.47
CA PRO A 163 -20.61 -2.49 13.12
C PRO A 163 -21.24 -3.11 11.86
N GLY A 164 -20.42 -3.74 11.01
CA GLY A 164 -20.92 -4.51 9.85
C GLY A 164 -20.11 -4.31 8.58
N HIS A 165 -19.69 -3.08 8.28
CA HIS A 165 -18.76 -2.84 7.17
C HIS A 165 -17.38 -3.43 7.50
N VAL A 166 -16.78 -4.16 6.57
CA VAL A 166 -15.48 -4.84 6.77
C VAL A 166 -14.34 -3.87 6.47
N LYS A 167 -13.37 -3.78 7.37
CA LYS A 167 -12.19 -2.93 7.19
C LYS A 167 -10.93 -3.71 7.51
N GLN A 168 -9.99 -3.70 6.57
CA GLN A 168 -8.68 -4.30 6.74
C GLN A 168 -7.63 -3.19 6.80
N VAL A 169 -6.84 -3.16 7.87
CA VAL A 169 -5.76 -2.19 8.02
C VAL A 169 -4.44 -2.89 8.24
N TRP A 170 -3.47 -2.52 7.40
CA TRP A 170 -2.16 -3.11 7.37
C TRP A 170 -1.12 -2.14 7.92
N HIS A 171 -0.54 -2.53 9.05
CA HIS A 171 0.58 -1.80 9.63
C HIS A 171 1.91 -2.27 9.03
N LEU A 172 2.58 -1.38 8.27
CA LEU A 172 3.95 -1.63 7.86
C LEU A 172 4.89 -1.09 8.93
N GLN A 173 5.72 -1.99 9.45
CA GLN A 173 6.81 -1.66 10.35
C GLN A 173 8.10 -1.50 9.56
N GLU A 174 9.14 -0.97 10.21
CA GLU A 174 10.47 -0.79 9.64
C GLU A 174 10.98 -2.06 8.92
N ASP A 175 10.82 -3.24 9.54
CA ASP A 175 11.28 -4.51 8.97
C ASP A 175 10.52 -4.93 7.71
N HIS A 176 9.22 -4.65 7.65
CA HIS A 176 8.42 -4.93 6.45
C HIS A 176 8.91 -4.05 5.29
N MET A 177 9.12 -2.76 5.55
CA MET A 177 9.60 -1.82 4.54
C MET A 177 11.04 -2.09 4.11
N ALA A 178 11.93 -2.49 5.02
CA ALA A 178 13.31 -2.79 4.66
C ALA A 178 13.42 -4.04 3.79
N ARG A 179 12.68 -5.12 4.10
CA ARG A 179 12.61 -6.31 3.23
C ARG A 179 12.10 -5.93 1.84
N TYR A 180 11.13 -5.02 1.78
CA TYR A 180 10.64 -4.46 0.54
C TYR A 180 11.74 -3.74 -0.24
N TYR A 181 12.51 -2.85 0.40
CA TYR A 181 13.62 -2.14 -0.24
C TYR A 181 14.77 -3.05 -0.66
N MET A 182 15.04 -4.12 0.09
CA MET A 182 16.01 -5.13 -0.31
C MET A 182 15.59 -5.83 -1.61
N ARG A 183 14.29 -6.13 -1.78
CA ARG A 183 13.78 -6.73 -3.03
C ARG A 183 13.92 -5.79 -4.22
N ILE A 184 13.67 -4.49 -4.03
CA ILE A 184 13.89 -3.48 -5.07
C ILE A 184 15.37 -3.41 -5.42
N GLY A 185 16.23 -3.29 -4.40
CA GLY A 185 17.68 -3.27 -4.60
C GLY A 185 18.20 -4.53 -5.29
N ALA A 186 17.58 -5.70 -5.06
CA ALA A 186 18.00 -6.97 -5.66
C ALA A 186 17.88 -6.99 -7.18
N GLY A 187 16.98 -6.19 -7.76
CA GLY A 187 16.90 -5.98 -9.20
C GLY A 187 17.94 -5.00 -9.75
N MET A 188 18.61 -4.24 -8.89
CA MET A 188 19.60 -3.21 -9.27
C MET A 188 21.04 -3.73 -9.22
N VAL A 189 21.26 -4.96 -8.75
CA VAL A 189 22.59 -5.54 -8.59
C VAL A 189 22.73 -6.80 -9.45
N PRO A 190 23.95 -7.09 -9.96
CA PRO A 190 24.19 -8.35 -10.63
C PRO A 190 23.95 -9.53 -9.66
N PRO A 191 23.71 -10.76 -10.16
CA PRO A 191 23.48 -11.92 -9.31
C PRO A 191 24.60 -12.23 -8.31
N SER A 192 25.83 -11.80 -8.60
CA SER A 192 27.00 -11.90 -7.71
C SER A 192 27.08 -10.77 -6.67
N GLY A 193 26.29 -9.72 -6.83
CA GLY A 193 26.23 -8.57 -5.94
C GLY A 193 25.51 -8.88 -4.62
N TRP A 194 25.90 -8.15 -3.58
CA TRP A 194 25.37 -8.29 -2.23
C TRP A 194 24.58 -7.05 -1.81
N ILE A 195 23.52 -7.29 -1.05
CA ILE A 195 22.68 -6.27 -0.42
C ILE A 195 22.63 -6.56 1.06
N TYR A 196 22.88 -5.54 1.86
CA TYR A 196 22.96 -5.65 3.31
C TYR A 196 21.84 -4.86 3.96
N ASP A 197 21.29 -5.45 5.02
CA ASP A 197 20.45 -4.77 6.00
C ASP A 197 21.31 -4.48 7.24
N LEU A 198 21.65 -3.20 7.42
CA LEU A 198 22.51 -2.68 8.47
C LEU A 198 21.75 -2.32 9.76
N ARG A 199 20.71 -3.08 10.10
CA ARG A 199 19.87 -2.81 11.27
C ARG A 199 20.72 -2.66 12.55
N PRO A 200 20.62 -1.52 13.27
CA PRO A 200 21.34 -1.35 14.53
C PRO A 200 20.95 -2.41 15.56
N GLY A 201 21.94 -2.99 16.26
CA GLY A 201 21.71 -3.95 17.34
C GLY A 201 21.29 -5.36 16.90
N ARG A 202 21.16 -5.63 15.59
CA ARG A 202 21.11 -6.99 15.03
C ARG A 202 22.30 -7.20 14.11
N GLY A 203 22.82 -8.43 14.04
CA GLY A 203 23.90 -8.76 13.10
C GLY A 203 23.50 -8.44 11.65
N ILE A 204 24.50 -8.25 10.78
CA ILE A 204 24.28 -7.90 9.38
C ILE A 204 23.53 -9.04 8.68
N ALA A 205 22.33 -8.75 8.14
CA ALA A 205 21.63 -9.67 7.26
C ALA A 205 22.00 -9.35 5.80
N ALA A 206 22.31 -10.38 5.01
CA ALA A 206 22.73 -10.22 3.62
C ALA A 206 21.80 -11.00 2.67
N ALA A 207 21.51 -10.41 1.52
CA ALA A 207 20.83 -11.05 0.41
C ALA A 207 21.68 -10.93 -0.87
N ARG A 208 21.59 -11.93 -1.75
CA ARG A 208 22.23 -11.88 -3.07
C ARG A 208 21.29 -11.29 -4.11
N GLY A 209 21.87 -10.62 -5.10
CA GLY A 209 21.18 -10.19 -6.31
C GLY A 209 20.41 -11.34 -6.95
N ARG A 210 19.24 -11.03 -7.52
CA ARG A 210 18.47 -12.02 -8.28
C ARG A 210 18.60 -11.70 -9.76
N LYS A 211 18.68 -12.74 -10.59
CA LYS A 211 18.51 -12.57 -12.03
C LYS A 211 17.07 -12.13 -12.25
N VAL A 212 16.87 -10.90 -12.73
CA VAL A 212 15.57 -10.45 -13.22
C VAL A 212 15.36 -11.25 -14.52
N ILE A 213 14.43 -12.21 -14.50
CA ILE A 213 13.99 -12.96 -15.69
C ILE A 213 12.74 -12.27 -16.21
#